data_AF-A0A967X1P7-F1
#
_entry.id   AF-A0A967X1P7-F1
#
_cell.length_a   1.000
_cell.length_b   1.000
_cell.length_c   1.000
_cell.angle_alpha   90.00
_cell.angle_beta   90.00
_cell.angle_gamma   90.00
#
_symmetry.space_group_name_H-M   'P 1'
#
loop_
_entity.id
_entity.type
_entity.pdbx_description
1 polymer ?
#
loop_
_entity_poly.entity_id
_entity_poly.type
_entity_poly.pdbx_seq_one_letter_code
_entity_poly.pdbx_strand_id
1 'polypeptide(L)'
;MFHEFDVSAFAGQTVQFIFVYDTVTGLTGDTFAVDDIVVRTNNTALQADDGDGDGVGDACDNCPEVANPGQEDADRDRVGDACDNCPDNANAGQDDLDQDGFGDPCDTCTDTDSDGFGNLGFAQNLCPPDNCEFVTNAGQEDADEDGF
;
A
#
# COMPACT_ATOMS: atom_id res chain seq x y z
N MET A 1 -17.27 14.16 21.14
CA MET A 1 -17.21 15.35 20.26
C MET A 1 -17.93 14.95 18.99
N PHE A 2 -19.06 15.57 18.67
CA PHE A 2 -19.76 15.28 17.41
C PHE A 2 -19.15 16.17 16.33
N HIS A 3 -18.71 15.57 15.22
CA HIS A 3 -18.38 16.31 14.01
C HIS A 3 -19.64 16.32 13.14
N GLU A 4 -20.18 17.51 12.90
CA GLU A 4 -21.30 17.70 11.99
C GLU A 4 -20.73 17.82 10.58
N PHE A 5 -21.13 16.92 9.68
CA PHE A 5 -20.71 16.95 8.28
C PHE A 5 -21.71 17.83 7.50
N ASP A 6 -21.27 19.00 7.04
CA ASP A 6 -22.12 19.88 6.25
C ASP A 6 -22.28 19.30 4.83
N VAL A 7 -23.46 18.74 4.56
CA VAL A 7 -23.82 18.17 3.26
C VAL A 7 -24.42 19.20 2.29
N SER A 8 -24.44 20.49 2.64
CA SER A 8 -24.99 21.55 1.79
C SER A 8 -24.29 21.67 0.43
N ALA A 9 -23.01 21.28 0.35
CA ALA A 9 -22.26 21.19 -0.90
C ALA A 9 -22.86 20.20 -1.92
N PHE A 10 -23.74 19.29 -1.48
CA PHE A 10 -24.34 18.23 -2.29
C PHE A 10 -25.83 18.49 -2.59
N ALA A 11 -26.31 19.72 -2.42
CA ALA A 11 -27.71 20.08 -2.66
C ALA A 11 -28.18 19.67 -4.07
N GLY A 12 -29.24 18.87 -4.12
CA GLY A 12 -29.81 18.37 -5.38
C GLY A 12 -29.19 17.07 -5.90
N GLN A 13 -28.25 16.47 -5.17
CA GLN A 13 -27.65 15.17 -5.49
C GLN A 13 -28.15 14.08 -4.54
N THR A 14 -28.16 12.83 -5.00
CA THR A 14 -28.29 11.68 -4.10
C THR A 14 -26.94 11.41 -3.47
N VAL A 15 -26.86 11.50 -2.13
CA VAL A 15 -25.65 11.18 -1.36
C VAL A 15 -25.81 9.77 -0.81
N GLN A 16 -24.89 8.87 -1.17
CA GLN A 16 -24.85 7.51 -0.65
C GLN A 16 -23.72 7.42 0.37
N PHE A 17 -24.04 7.04 1.61
CA PHE A 17 -23.05 6.70 2.62
C PHE A 17 -22.84 5.18 2.58
N ILE A 18 -21.65 4.76 2.19
CA ILE A 18 -21.22 3.37 2.27
C ILE A 18 -20.28 3.29 3.46
N PHE A 19 -20.59 2.43 4.41
CA PHE A 19 -19.75 2.16 5.57
C PHE A 19 -19.00 0.86 5.31
N VAL A 20 -17.70 0.96 5.06
CA VAL A 20 -16.80 -0.19 5.03
C VAL A 20 -16.41 -0.49 6.48
N TYR A 21 -16.40 -1.77 6.87
CA TYR A 21 -16.01 -2.17 8.23
C TYR A 21 -15.00 -3.29 8.24
N ASP A 22 -14.05 -3.13 9.14
CA ASP A 22 -13.18 -4.20 9.58
C ASP A 22 -14.00 -5.25 10.37
N THR A 23 -13.93 -6.50 9.92
CA THR A 23 -14.58 -7.64 10.60
C THR A 23 -13.70 -8.27 11.68
N VAL A 24 -12.44 -7.86 11.79
CA VAL A 24 -11.43 -8.42 12.68
C VAL A 24 -11.56 -7.85 14.09
N THR A 25 -11.92 -6.57 14.23
CA THR A 25 -12.27 -5.95 15.52
C THR A 25 -13.74 -6.19 15.89
N GLY A 26 -14.04 -7.43 16.28
CA GLY A 26 -15.40 -7.90 16.61
C GLY A 26 -16.32 -6.88 17.28
N LEU A 27 -17.50 -6.69 16.67
CA LEU A 27 -18.58 -5.81 17.12
C LEU A 27 -18.96 -6.11 18.58
N THR A 28 -18.39 -5.34 19.51
CA THR A 28 -18.70 -5.44 20.94
C THR A 28 -19.54 -4.24 21.35
N GLY A 29 -20.87 -4.36 21.16
CA GLY A 29 -21.86 -3.35 21.57
C GLY A 29 -22.44 -2.50 20.43
N ASP A 30 -23.18 -1.46 20.79
CA ASP A 30 -23.94 -0.57 19.89
C ASP A 30 -23.07 0.46 19.14
N THR A 31 -21.75 0.28 19.12
CA THR A 31 -20.80 1.24 18.53
C THR A 31 -20.01 0.56 17.42
N PHE A 32 -19.92 1.24 16.28
CA PHE A 32 -19.26 0.77 15.06
C PHE A 32 -18.15 1.77 14.72
N ALA A 33 -16.91 1.27 14.56
CA ALA A 33 -15.80 2.08 14.08
C ALA A 33 -15.83 2.06 12.55
N VAL A 34 -15.91 3.25 11.94
CA VAL A 34 -15.71 3.40 10.50
C VAL A 34 -14.25 3.76 10.31
N ASP A 35 -13.53 3.02 9.47
CA ASP A 35 -12.14 3.35 9.15
C ASP A 35 -12.11 4.60 8.27
N ASP A 36 -12.90 4.58 7.19
CA ASP A 36 -13.10 5.70 6.28
C ASP A 36 -14.57 5.99 5.97
N ILE A 37 -14.88 7.28 5.74
CA ILE A 37 -16.18 7.72 5.23
C ILE A 37 -16.00 8.18 3.78
N VAL A 38 -16.35 7.32 2.83
CA VAL A 38 -16.37 7.67 1.41
C VAL A 38 -17.72 8.32 1.06
N VAL A 39 -17.69 9.60 0.67
CA VAL A 39 -18.88 10.33 0.21
C VAL A 39 -18.88 10.36 -1.32
N ARG A 40 -19.61 9.44 -1.96
CA ARG A 40 -19.78 9.45 -3.41
C ARG A 40 -20.93 10.40 -3.80
N THR A 41 -20.66 11.23 -4.80
CA THR A 41 -21.62 12.16 -5.39
C THR A 41 -21.83 11.79 -6.85
N ASN A 42 -22.99 12.10 -7.44
CA ASN A 42 -23.21 11.94 -8.88
C ASN A 42 -22.51 13.06 -9.67
N ASN A 43 -21.36 13.54 -9.20
CA ASN A 43 -20.58 14.55 -9.87
C ASN A 43 -19.74 13.88 -10.97
N THR A 44 -20.32 13.85 -12.16
CA THR A 44 -19.71 13.28 -13.38
C THR A 44 -18.37 13.94 -13.76
N ALA A 45 -17.95 15.02 -13.10
CA ALA A 45 -16.66 15.67 -13.35
C ALA A 45 -15.46 14.99 -12.64
N LEU A 46 -15.68 14.20 -11.57
CA LEU A 46 -14.63 13.42 -10.90
C LEU A 46 -14.54 11.98 -11.44
N GLN A 47 -15.46 11.60 -12.31
CA GLN A 47 -15.60 10.27 -12.93
C GLN A 47 -15.16 10.31 -14.40
N ALA A 48 -14.40 11.33 -14.80
CA ALA A 48 -14.08 11.57 -16.20
C ALA A 48 -13.01 10.61 -16.73
N ASP A 49 -12.12 10.14 -15.85
CA ASP A 49 -11.15 9.07 -16.09
C ASP A 49 -11.28 8.04 -14.95
N ASP A 50 -11.41 6.78 -15.34
CA ASP A 50 -11.53 5.56 -14.52
C ASP A 50 -10.76 4.50 -15.32
N GLY A 51 -9.44 4.50 -15.12
CA GLY A 51 -8.45 3.82 -15.95
C GLY A 51 -8.59 2.30 -15.89
N ASP A 52 -9.02 1.77 -14.75
CA ASP A 52 -9.12 0.34 -14.48
C ASP A 52 -10.58 -0.18 -14.47
N GLY A 53 -11.57 0.72 -14.50
CA GLY A 53 -12.99 0.41 -14.66
C GLY A 53 -13.65 -0.08 -13.37
N ASP A 54 -13.13 0.28 -12.20
CA ASP A 54 -13.59 -0.22 -10.91
C ASP A 54 -14.77 0.60 -10.32
N GLY A 55 -15.06 1.76 -10.93
CA GLY A 55 -16.15 2.66 -10.54
C GLY A 55 -15.75 3.73 -9.52
N VAL A 56 -14.46 3.88 -9.22
CA VAL A 56 -13.79 5.02 -8.60
C VAL A 56 -13.09 5.79 -9.71
N GLY A 57 -13.07 7.12 -9.65
CA GLY A 57 -12.35 7.90 -10.66
C GLY A 57 -10.89 8.05 -10.25
N ASP A 58 -9.95 8.05 -11.20
CA ASP A 58 -8.48 8.05 -10.98
C ASP A 58 -8.02 9.10 -9.95
N ALA A 59 -8.69 10.25 -9.90
CA ALA A 59 -8.36 11.34 -8.97
C ALA A 59 -8.69 11.04 -7.49
N CYS A 60 -9.50 10.02 -7.24
CA CYS A 60 -9.95 9.57 -5.92
C CYS A 60 -9.63 8.10 -5.67
N ASP A 61 -8.92 7.46 -6.61
CA ASP A 61 -8.57 6.06 -6.59
C ASP A 61 -7.18 5.89 -5.97
N ASN A 62 -7.07 5.08 -4.91
CA ASN A 62 -5.79 4.73 -4.30
C ASN A 62 -5.03 3.64 -5.08
N CYS A 63 -5.62 3.08 -6.14
CA CYS A 63 -4.97 2.20 -7.11
C CYS A 63 -5.44 2.46 -8.57
N PRO A 64 -5.11 3.61 -9.21
CA PRO A 64 -5.65 4.01 -10.52
C PRO A 64 -5.43 3.06 -11.71
N GLU A 65 -4.59 2.04 -11.54
CA GLU A 65 -4.26 1.04 -12.57
C GLU A 65 -4.73 -0.38 -12.19
N VAL A 66 -5.29 -0.58 -11.00
CA VAL A 66 -5.65 -1.89 -10.43
C VAL A 66 -6.99 -1.82 -9.71
N ALA A 67 -8.01 -2.38 -10.36
CA ALA A 67 -9.38 -2.29 -9.88
C ALA A 67 -9.56 -2.78 -8.43
N ASN A 68 -9.92 -1.85 -7.55
CA ASN A 68 -10.18 -2.09 -6.14
C ASN A 68 -11.39 -1.25 -5.63
N PRO A 69 -12.63 -1.61 -6.02
CA PRO A 69 -13.81 -0.78 -5.75
C PRO A 69 -14.08 -0.50 -4.26
N GLY A 70 -13.51 -1.33 -3.38
CA GLY A 70 -13.58 -1.22 -1.93
C GLY A 70 -12.62 -0.19 -1.32
N GLN A 71 -11.57 0.21 -2.06
CA GLN A 71 -10.56 1.20 -1.67
C GLN A 71 -9.94 0.90 -0.29
N GLU A 72 -9.75 -0.38 0.02
CA GLU A 72 -9.04 -0.82 1.23
C GLU A 72 -7.59 -0.29 1.21
N ASP A 73 -7.11 0.20 2.36
CA ASP A 73 -5.77 0.77 2.61
C ASP A 73 -5.48 0.56 4.11
N ALA A 74 -4.91 -0.60 4.44
CA ALA A 74 -4.82 -1.08 5.82
C ALA A 74 -3.79 -0.29 6.67
N ASP A 75 -2.73 0.20 6.06
CA ASP A 75 -1.66 0.92 6.74
C ASP A 75 -1.76 2.46 6.63
N ARG A 76 -2.67 2.94 5.77
CA ARG A 76 -3.08 4.34 5.60
C ARG A 76 -2.01 5.21 4.98
N ASP A 77 -1.28 4.69 4.01
CA ASP A 77 -0.25 5.42 3.28
C ASP A 77 -0.74 6.08 1.97
N ARG A 78 -2.00 5.80 1.59
CA ARG A 78 -2.72 6.22 0.37
C ARG A 78 -2.47 5.37 -0.86
N VAL A 79 -1.84 4.23 -0.73
CA VAL A 79 -1.80 3.17 -1.73
C VAL A 79 -2.78 2.09 -1.31
N GLY A 80 -3.67 1.66 -2.21
CA GLY A 80 -4.65 0.65 -1.83
C GLY A 80 -4.02 -0.74 -1.71
N ASP A 81 -4.55 -1.57 -0.81
CA ASP A 81 -4.09 -2.95 -0.55
C ASP A 81 -3.94 -3.79 -1.84
N ALA A 82 -4.71 -3.46 -2.88
CA ALA A 82 -4.70 -4.15 -4.18
C ALA A 82 -3.46 -3.87 -5.03
N CYS A 83 -2.84 -2.69 -4.87
CA CYS A 83 -1.64 -2.26 -5.57
C CYS A 83 -0.48 -1.96 -4.61
N ASP A 84 -0.63 -2.34 -3.35
CA ASP A 84 0.39 -2.15 -2.34
C ASP A 84 1.39 -3.32 -2.28
N ASN A 85 2.69 -3.04 -2.45
CA ASN A 85 3.76 -4.02 -2.28
C ASN A 85 4.14 -4.25 -0.79
N CYS A 86 3.58 -3.48 0.14
CA CYS A 86 3.68 -3.69 1.57
C CYS A 86 2.38 -3.34 2.34
N PRO A 87 1.26 -4.07 2.16
CA PRO A 87 -0.08 -3.70 2.67
C PRO A 87 -0.23 -3.45 4.18
N ASP A 88 0.75 -3.88 4.99
CA ASP A 88 0.74 -3.72 6.45
C ASP A 88 1.78 -2.68 6.93
N ASN A 89 2.53 -2.03 6.03
CA ASN A 89 3.73 -1.24 6.33
C ASN A 89 3.85 0.04 5.48
N ALA A 90 3.23 1.13 5.94
CA ALA A 90 3.12 2.38 5.21
C ALA A 90 4.37 2.82 4.45
N ASN A 91 4.26 2.87 3.11
CA ASN A 91 5.37 3.05 2.19
C ASN A 91 4.99 3.69 0.85
N ALA A 92 4.21 4.78 0.87
CA ALA A 92 3.65 5.48 -0.30
C ALA A 92 4.56 5.73 -1.54
N GLY A 93 5.87 5.56 -1.42
CA GLY A 93 6.81 5.53 -2.55
C GLY A 93 6.79 4.22 -3.37
N GLN A 94 6.28 3.11 -2.83
CA GLN A 94 6.34 1.77 -3.42
C GLN A 94 7.74 1.37 -3.88
N ASP A 95 8.76 1.74 -3.09
CA ASP A 95 10.15 1.36 -3.33
C ASP A 95 10.30 -0.17 -3.19
N ASP A 96 10.93 -0.80 -4.18
CA ASP A 96 11.20 -2.23 -4.30
C ASP A 96 12.55 -2.37 -5.04
N LEU A 97 13.64 -2.44 -4.28
CA LEU A 97 15.00 -2.29 -4.81
C LEU A 97 15.39 -3.45 -5.75
N ASP A 98 15.03 -4.68 -5.40
CA ASP A 98 15.38 -5.89 -6.15
C ASP A 98 14.25 -6.41 -7.06
N GLN A 99 13.09 -5.75 -7.04
CA GLN A 99 11.95 -6.00 -7.94
C GLN A 99 11.35 -7.39 -7.78
N ASP A 100 11.33 -7.91 -6.55
CA ASP A 100 10.75 -9.22 -6.24
C ASP A 100 9.24 -9.15 -5.92
N GLY A 101 8.70 -7.92 -5.82
CA GLY A 101 7.30 -7.62 -5.54
C GLY A 101 6.99 -7.36 -4.06
N PHE A 102 7.98 -7.46 -3.17
CA PHE A 102 7.91 -6.99 -1.79
C PHE A 102 8.59 -5.63 -1.69
N GLY A 103 7.91 -4.63 -1.12
CA GLY A 103 8.53 -3.33 -0.95
C GLY A 103 9.63 -3.33 0.12
N ASP A 104 10.61 -2.44 -0.01
CA ASP A 104 11.74 -2.32 0.93
C ASP A 104 11.34 -2.34 2.44
N PRO A 105 10.17 -1.79 2.86
CA PRO A 105 9.78 -1.79 4.28
C PRO A 105 9.30 -3.15 4.83
N CYS A 106 8.81 -4.03 3.97
CA CYS A 106 8.29 -5.35 4.36
C CYS A 106 9.10 -6.51 3.74
N ASP A 107 10.01 -6.22 2.83
CA ASP A 107 10.93 -7.18 2.27
C ASP A 107 11.93 -7.67 3.33
N THR A 108 12.03 -8.98 3.42
CA THR A 108 12.90 -9.68 4.37
C THR A 108 14.19 -10.15 3.73
N CYS A 109 14.39 -9.96 2.44
CA CYS A 109 15.55 -10.44 1.71
C CYS A 109 15.79 -9.61 0.45
N THR A 110 16.15 -8.34 0.62
CA THR A 110 16.52 -7.50 -0.51
C THR A 110 17.82 -8.02 -1.12
N ASP A 111 17.77 -8.59 -2.32
CA ASP A 111 18.86 -9.28 -3.03
C ASP A 111 18.96 -8.75 -4.47
N THR A 112 19.68 -7.64 -4.62
CA THR A 112 19.74 -6.88 -5.88
C THR A 112 20.40 -7.65 -7.03
N ASP A 113 21.30 -8.59 -6.75
CA ASP A 113 22.00 -9.35 -7.77
C ASP A 113 21.55 -10.83 -7.90
N SER A 114 20.58 -11.21 -7.06
CA SER A 114 19.88 -12.49 -7.05
C SER A 114 20.82 -13.69 -6.84
N ASP A 115 21.86 -13.53 -6.03
CA ASP A 115 22.83 -14.59 -5.74
C ASP A 115 22.50 -15.41 -4.47
N GLY A 116 21.47 -14.98 -3.72
CA GLY A 116 21.00 -15.60 -2.48
C GLY A 116 21.53 -14.93 -1.20
N PHE A 117 22.25 -13.82 -1.31
CA PHE A 117 22.72 -12.99 -0.21
C PHE A 117 22.09 -11.60 -0.28
N GLY A 118 21.67 -11.07 0.87
CA GLY A 118 20.91 -9.82 0.91
C GLY A 118 21.79 -8.60 1.12
N ASN A 119 21.38 -7.47 0.54
CA ASN A 119 21.99 -6.15 0.66
C ASN A 119 22.09 -5.68 2.13
N LEU A 120 23.13 -4.92 2.46
CA LEU A 120 23.29 -4.31 3.79
C LEU A 120 22.38 -3.09 3.96
N GLY A 121 22.00 -2.80 5.20
CA GLY A 121 21.28 -1.58 5.55
C GLY A 121 19.75 -1.69 5.57
N PHE A 122 19.19 -2.84 5.18
CA PHE A 122 17.76 -3.13 5.28
C PHE A 122 17.41 -3.68 6.67
N ALA A 123 16.47 -3.05 7.36
CA ALA A 123 16.16 -3.33 8.76
C ALA A 123 15.53 -4.71 8.98
N GLN A 124 14.95 -5.29 7.93
CA GLN A 124 14.19 -6.54 7.94
C GLN A 124 14.96 -7.70 7.28
N ASN A 125 16.19 -7.47 6.79
CA ASN A 125 16.96 -8.46 6.03
C ASN A 125 17.31 -9.69 6.90
N LEU A 126 16.62 -10.80 6.62
CA LEU A 126 16.81 -12.14 7.16
C LEU A 126 17.78 -12.97 6.32
N CYS A 127 18.13 -12.51 5.12
CA CYS A 127 19.11 -13.19 4.28
C CYS A 127 20.53 -13.00 4.82
N PRO A 128 21.42 -13.99 4.59
CA PRO A 128 22.83 -13.81 4.88
C PRO A 128 23.35 -12.56 4.14
N PRO A 129 24.16 -11.70 4.78
CA PRO A 129 24.64 -10.49 4.14
C PRO A 129 25.51 -10.76 2.93
N ASP A 130 25.33 -9.97 1.87
CA ASP A 130 26.17 -9.95 0.69
C ASP A 130 27.38 -9.01 0.88
N ASN A 131 28.60 -9.50 0.65
CA ASN A 131 29.83 -8.70 0.64
C ASN A 131 30.07 -7.98 -0.70
N CYS A 132 29.24 -8.24 -1.71
CA CYS A 132 29.34 -7.70 -3.06
C CYS A 132 27.95 -7.37 -3.65
N GLU A 133 27.12 -6.59 -2.92
CA GLU A 133 25.70 -6.23 -3.15
C GLU A 133 25.18 -5.98 -4.59
N PHE A 134 26.06 -5.81 -5.57
CA PHE A 134 25.72 -5.55 -6.97
C PHE A 134 26.45 -6.48 -7.96
N VAL A 135 27.12 -7.52 -7.47
CA VAL A 135 27.99 -8.41 -8.24
C VAL A 135 27.81 -9.84 -7.76
N THR A 136 27.02 -10.59 -8.52
CA THR A 136 26.65 -11.98 -8.20
C THR A 136 27.87 -12.81 -7.80
N ASN A 137 27.95 -13.21 -6.53
CA ASN A 137 29.09 -13.93 -5.99
C ASN A 137 28.66 -14.91 -4.88
N ALA A 138 27.77 -15.86 -5.21
CA ALA A 138 27.23 -16.85 -4.27
C ALA A 138 28.24 -17.65 -3.41
N GLY A 139 29.55 -17.58 -3.71
CA GLY A 139 30.62 -18.12 -2.88
C GLY A 139 31.07 -17.20 -1.72
N GLN A 140 30.72 -15.91 -1.76
CA GLN A 140 31.04 -14.87 -0.79
C GLN A 140 32.53 -14.91 -0.40
N GLU A 141 33.40 -15.13 -1.40
CA GLU A 141 34.83 -15.24 -1.16
C GLU A 141 35.44 -13.87 -0.85
N ASP A 142 35.75 -13.64 0.43
CA ASP A 142 36.51 -12.48 0.92
C ASP A 142 37.96 -12.91 1.22
N ALA A 143 38.89 -12.60 0.32
CA ALA A 143 40.27 -13.10 0.39
C ALA A 143 41.15 -12.31 1.37
N ASP A 144 40.85 -11.03 1.59
CA ASP A 144 41.60 -10.11 2.45
C ASP A 144 40.88 -9.73 3.75
N GLU A 145 39.71 -10.30 4.01
CA GLU A 145 38.92 -10.18 5.25
C GLU A 145 38.56 -8.72 5.60
N ASP A 146 38.40 -7.86 4.59
CA ASP A 146 38.03 -6.46 4.80
C ASP A 146 36.51 -6.22 4.73
N GLY A 147 35.74 -7.29 4.47
CA GLY A 147 34.29 -7.30 4.40
C GLY A 147 33.72 -6.92 3.05
N PHE A 148 34.55 -6.73 1.99
CA PHE A 148 34.13 -6.41 0.62
C PHE A 148 35.05 -7.04 -0.46
#